data_AF-A0A942V919-F1
#
_entry.id   AF-A0A942V919-F1
#
_cell.length_a   1.000
_cell.length_b   1.000
_cell.length_c   1.000
_cell.angle_alpha   90.00
_cell.angle_beta   90.00
_cell.angle_gamma   90.00
#
_symmetry.space_group_name_H-M   'P 1'
#
loop_
_entity.id
_entity.type
_entity.pdbx_description
1 polymer ?
#
loop_
_entity_poly.entity_id
_entity_poly.type
_entity_poly.pdbx_seq_one_letter_code
_entity_poly.pdbx_strand_id
1 'polypeptide(L)'
;MKKLDKEAKTFLSNCAPITRRWAVDLLVKGKDIEEVKIAVKVFHVSEVTIYKKWIENTIKDMSRIKLNLSMKEWIEQLVIGANLDRLLSRARKEYIKSENKTLGKFINRVKRLQDKEKEFYRRATEMLLAGKNFVKVLDLAAEMETENELFLERELYLKQTIKHIERLNKLGVRESYNNIVQALKPEYAGNPAIFDKQVVIACHTYIDGTVDPTTKVKVYRFIEESVKYAGYVHASLIQYLMKQDRKMEQRISHETFELLEKLCPKIKAYGMTAIVASKLKPLAEALREKEVSQMTESDLYVLKLADMYK
;
A
#
# COMPACT_ATOMS: atom_id res chain seq x y z
N MET A 1 -4.96 10.82 -40.51
CA MET A 1 -5.18 9.39 -40.18
C MET A 1 -5.94 8.74 -41.33
N LYS A 2 -5.42 7.67 -41.96
CA LYS A 2 -6.20 6.85 -42.88
C LYS A 2 -7.44 6.33 -42.13
N LYS A 3 -8.63 6.45 -42.71
CA LYS A 3 -9.84 5.82 -42.14
C LYS A 3 -9.62 4.31 -42.21
N LEU A 4 -9.61 3.65 -41.05
CA LEU A 4 -9.62 2.19 -40.98
C LEU A 4 -10.90 1.69 -41.67
N ASP A 5 -10.75 0.69 -42.54
CA ASP A 5 -11.87 0.03 -43.19
C ASP A 5 -12.73 -0.78 -42.18
N LYS A 6 -13.83 -1.34 -42.66
CA LYS A 6 -14.78 -2.09 -41.83
C LYS A 6 -14.18 -3.38 -41.29
N GLU A 7 -13.28 -4.00 -42.04
CA GLU A 7 -12.63 -5.26 -41.68
C GLU A 7 -11.64 -5.05 -40.53
N ALA A 8 -10.74 -4.08 -40.66
CA ALA A 8 -9.79 -3.68 -39.63
C ALA A 8 -10.50 -3.30 -38.32
N LYS A 9 -11.62 -2.57 -38.39
CA LYS A 9 -12.42 -2.24 -37.19
C LYS A 9 -12.96 -3.48 -36.49
N THR A 10 -13.48 -4.44 -37.26
CA THR A 10 -14.04 -5.69 -36.72
C THR A 10 -12.96 -6.57 -36.11
N PHE A 11 -11.79 -6.65 -36.75
CA PHE A 11 -10.64 -7.35 -36.21
C PHE A 11 -10.15 -6.72 -34.89
N LEU A 12 -9.98 -5.39 -34.88
CA LEU A 12 -9.51 -4.66 -33.70
C LEU A 12 -10.47 -4.78 -32.50
N SER A 13 -11.79 -4.82 -32.73
CA SER A 13 -12.75 -5.00 -31.62
C SER A 13 -12.60 -6.35 -30.92
N ASN A 14 -12.18 -7.39 -31.65
CA ASN A 14 -11.98 -8.73 -31.10
C ASN A 14 -10.59 -8.93 -30.47
N CYS A 15 -9.63 -8.06 -30.77
CA CYS A 15 -8.31 -8.11 -30.16
C CYS A 15 -8.37 -7.73 -28.68
N ALA A 16 -7.54 -8.41 -27.88
CA ALA A 16 -7.28 -8.03 -26.50
C ALA A 16 -6.59 -6.65 -26.42
N PRO A 17 -6.66 -5.90 -25.29
CA PRO A 17 -6.30 -4.49 -25.24
C PRO A 17 -4.89 -4.13 -25.71
N ILE A 18 -3.87 -4.90 -25.33
CA ILE A 18 -2.48 -4.63 -25.70
C ILE A 18 -2.29 -5.01 -27.18
N THR A 19 -2.82 -6.17 -27.57
CA THR A 19 -2.78 -6.68 -28.95
C THR A 19 -3.41 -5.69 -29.91
N ARG A 20 -4.56 -5.14 -29.53
CA ARG A 20 -5.29 -4.12 -30.28
C ARG A 20 -4.42 -2.89 -30.49
N ARG A 21 -3.73 -2.43 -29.45
CA ARG A 21 -2.87 -1.25 -29.55
C ARG A 21 -1.70 -1.49 -30.50
N TRP A 22 -1.09 -2.67 -30.43
CA TRP A 22 -0.02 -3.05 -31.36
C TRP A 22 -0.52 -3.18 -32.80
N ALA A 23 -1.67 -3.83 -33.01
CA ALA A 23 -2.30 -3.94 -34.32
C ALA A 23 -2.60 -2.56 -34.92
N VAL A 24 -3.09 -1.60 -34.11
CA VAL A 24 -3.27 -0.21 -34.54
C VAL A 24 -1.95 0.43 -34.98
N ASP A 25 -0.87 0.25 -34.21
CA ASP A 25 0.45 0.80 -34.57
C ASP A 25 0.96 0.25 -35.91
N LEU A 26 0.81 -1.06 -36.16
CA LEU A 26 1.19 -1.68 -37.43
C LEU A 26 0.34 -1.17 -38.61
N LEU A 27 -0.99 -1.05 -38.43
CA LEU A 27 -1.89 -0.52 -39.45
C LEU A 27 -1.58 0.96 -39.76
N VAL A 28 -1.26 1.76 -38.74
CA VAL A 28 -0.84 3.16 -38.91
C VAL A 28 0.48 3.26 -39.68
N LYS A 29 1.39 2.31 -39.49
CA LYS A 29 2.65 2.17 -40.26
C LYS A 29 2.46 1.65 -41.68
N GLY A 30 1.22 1.38 -42.10
CA GLY A 30 0.88 1.00 -43.46
C GLY A 30 0.98 -0.49 -43.76
N LYS A 31 1.10 -1.35 -42.74
CA LYS A 31 1.02 -2.81 -42.91
C LYS A 31 -0.36 -3.23 -43.40
N ASP A 32 -0.38 -4.29 -44.21
CA ASP A 32 -1.62 -4.91 -44.67
C ASP A 32 -2.36 -5.63 -43.52
N ILE A 33 -3.68 -5.72 -43.60
CA ILE A 33 -4.50 -6.32 -42.54
C ILE A 33 -4.18 -7.81 -42.31
N GLU A 34 -3.89 -8.58 -43.36
CA GLU A 34 -3.54 -9.99 -43.22
C GLU A 34 -2.16 -10.16 -42.58
N GLU A 35 -1.20 -9.31 -42.94
CA GLU A 35 0.11 -9.27 -42.26
C GLU A 35 -0.04 -8.93 -40.77
N VAL A 36 -0.92 -7.99 -40.44
CA VAL A 36 -1.19 -7.60 -39.05
C VAL A 36 -1.85 -8.76 -38.29
N LYS A 37 -2.87 -9.41 -38.87
CA LYS A 37 -3.54 -10.57 -38.26
C LYS A 37 -2.52 -11.66 -37.92
N ILE A 38 -1.62 -11.99 -38.85
CA ILE A 38 -0.58 -13.00 -38.64
C ILE A 38 0.39 -12.55 -37.55
N ALA A 39 0.89 -11.32 -37.63
CA ALA A 39 1.89 -10.79 -36.71
C ALA A 39 1.42 -10.79 -35.25
N VAL A 40 0.15 -10.44 -35.00
CA VAL A 40 -0.38 -10.31 -33.64
C VAL A 40 -1.09 -11.56 -33.12
N LYS A 41 -1.32 -12.60 -33.95
CA LYS A 41 -2.11 -13.78 -33.58
C LYS A 41 -1.58 -14.48 -32.33
N VAL A 42 -0.28 -14.80 -32.31
CA VAL A 42 0.34 -15.50 -31.18
C VAL A 42 0.21 -14.66 -29.91
N PHE A 43 0.46 -13.36 -30.05
CA PHE A 43 0.38 -12.41 -28.95
C PHE A 43 -1.04 -12.28 -28.39
N HIS A 44 -2.05 -12.19 -29.26
CA HIS A 44 -3.45 -12.18 -28.89
C HIS A 44 -3.83 -13.40 -28.04
N VAL A 45 -3.41 -14.58 -28.49
CA VAL A 45 -3.66 -15.84 -27.77
C VAL A 45 -3.00 -15.80 -26.39
N SER A 46 -1.72 -15.41 -26.31
CA SER A 46 -1.01 -15.29 -25.03
C SER A 46 -1.68 -14.31 -24.07
N GLU A 47 -2.05 -13.11 -24.54
CA GLU A 47 -2.72 -12.08 -23.73
C GLU A 47 -4.07 -12.59 -23.20
N VAL A 48 -4.89 -13.24 -24.04
CA VAL A 48 -6.16 -13.85 -23.63
C VAL A 48 -5.93 -14.95 -22.58
N THR A 49 -4.92 -15.80 -22.77
CA THR A 49 -4.57 -16.86 -21.80
C THR A 49 -4.16 -16.28 -20.45
N ILE A 50 -3.39 -15.18 -20.43
CA ILE A 50 -2.98 -14.49 -19.19
C ILE A 50 -4.21 -14.00 -18.43
N TYR A 51 -5.09 -13.22 -19.07
CA TYR A 51 -6.29 -12.70 -18.39
C TYR A 51 -7.20 -13.81 -17.88
N LYS A 52 -7.39 -14.87 -18.68
CA LYS A 52 -8.18 -16.04 -18.27
C LYS A 52 -7.60 -16.68 -17.00
N LYS A 53 -6.28 -16.92 -16.97
CA LYS A 53 -5.59 -17.48 -15.80
C LYS A 53 -5.74 -16.60 -14.57
N TRP A 54 -5.67 -15.28 -14.72
CA TRP A 54 -5.86 -14.34 -13.59
C TRP A 54 -7.29 -14.32 -13.05
N ILE A 55 -8.28 -14.39 -13.93
CA ILE A 55 -9.69 -14.54 -13.53
C ILE A 55 -9.87 -15.85 -12.77
N GLU A 56 -9.37 -16.97 -13.30
CA GLU A 56 -9.46 -18.29 -12.65
C GLU A 56 -8.80 -18.30 -11.27
N ASN A 57 -7.60 -17.73 -11.14
CA ASN A 57 -6.89 -17.61 -9.86
C ASN A 57 -7.68 -16.74 -8.87
N THR A 58 -8.25 -15.63 -9.34
CA THR A 58 -9.09 -14.74 -8.52
C THR A 58 -10.33 -15.48 -8.00
N ILE A 59 -10.97 -16.28 -8.85
CA ILE A 59 -12.14 -17.09 -8.46
C ILE A 59 -11.76 -18.18 -7.46
N LYS A 60 -10.62 -18.86 -7.65
CA LYS A 60 -10.09 -19.84 -6.68
C LYS A 60 -9.86 -19.18 -5.33
N ASP A 61 -9.27 -17.98 -5.31
CA ASP A 61 -9.07 -17.21 -4.08
C ASP A 61 -10.38 -16.78 -3.42
N MET A 62 -11.39 -16.38 -4.20
CA MET A 62 -12.73 -16.08 -3.69
C MET A 62 -13.40 -17.33 -3.08
N SER A 63 -13.23 -18.49 -3.71
CA SER A 63 -13.76 -19.77 -3.20
C SER A 63 -13.10 -20.19 -1.89
N ARG A 64 -11.79 -19.97 -1.72
CA ARG A 64 -11.07 -20.25 -0.46
C ARG A 64 -11.65 -19.49 0.74
N ILE A 65 -12.20 -18.30 0.52
CA ILE A 65 -12.88 -17.50 1.54
C ILE A 65 -14.42 -17.62 1.50
N LYS A 66 -14.94 -18.65 0.82
CA LYS A 66 -16.36 -19.01 0.71
C LYS A 66 -17.25 -17.90 0.12
N LEU A 67 -16.68 -17.00 -0.69
CA LEU A 67 -17.48 -15.97 -1.39
C LEU A 67 -18.38 -16.56 -2.47
N ASN A 68 -17.97 -17.68 -3.08
CA ASN A 68 -18.75 -18.40 -4.10
C ASN A 68 -20.14 -18.82 -3.64
N LEU A 69 -20.33 -19.06 -2.34
CA LEU A 69 -21.63 -19.46 -1.78
C LEU A 69 -22.57 -18.27 -1.58
N SER A 70 -22.03 -17.10 -1.28
CA SER A 70 -22.80 -15.91 -0.89
C SER A 70 -22.92 -14.87 -2.00
N MET A 71 -22.02 -14.92 -3.00
CA MET A 71 -21.89 -13.94 -4.07
C MET A 71 -21.91 -14.59 -5.46
N LYS A 72 -22.71 -15.65 -5.61
CA LYS A 72 -22.79 -16.47 -6.83
C LYS A 72 -23.01 -15.61 -8.08
N GLU A 73 -24.05 -14.76 -8.08
CA GLU A 73 -24.39 -13.91 -9.22
C GLU A 73 -23.26 -12.95 -9.60
N TRP A 74 -22.55 -12.38 -8.61
CA TRP A 74 -21.42 -11.49 -8.85
C TRP A 74 -20.20 -12.22 -9.43
N ILE A 75 -19.97 -13.46 -9.01
CA ILE A 75 -18.89 -14.30 -9.51
C ILE A 75 -19.21 -14.80 -10.93
N GLU A 76 -20.47 -15.13 -11.23
CA GLU A 76 -20.91 -15.48 -12.58
C GLU A 76 -20.63 -14.33 -13.57
N GLN A 77 -20.89 -13.08 -13.18
CA GLN A 77 -20.55 -11.91 -14.01
C GLN A 77 -19.04 -11.82 -14.30
N LEU A 78 -18.19 -12.20 -13.35
CA LEU A 78 -16.74 -12.24 -13.55
C LEU A 78 -16.34 -13.38 -14.51
N VAL A 79 -16.96 -14.56 -14.38
CA VAL A 79 -16.70 -15.74 -15.23
C VAL A 79 -17.03 -15.47 -16.69
N ILE A 80 -18.15 -14.79 -16.96
CA ILE A 80 -18.56 -14.44 -18.34
C ILE A 80 -17.74 -13.30 -18.94
N GLY A 81 -16.74 -12.77 -18.23
CA GLY A 81 -15.86 -11.72 -18.73
C GLY A 81 -16.49 -10.32 -18.73
N ALA A 82 -17.36 -10.00 -17.76
CA ALA A 82 -17.88 -8.65 -17.63
C ALA A 82 -16.75 -7.63 -17.47
N ASN A 83 -16.93 -6.45 -18.05
CA ASN A 83 -15.98 -5.34 -17.91
C ASN A 83 -15.80 -4.99 -16.42
N LEU A 84 -14.55 -5.07 -15.93
CA LEU A 84 -14.24 -4.91 -14.50
C LEU A 84 -14.60 -3.53 -13.95
N ASP A 85 -14.46 -2.45 -14.73
CA ASP A 85 -14.84 -1.09 -14.29
C ASP A 85 -16.35 -1.00 -14.05
N ARG A 86 -17.16 -1.56 -14.97
CA ARG A 86 -18.63 -1.60 -14.83
C ARG A 86 -19.04 -2.47 -13.66
N LEU A 87 -18.41 -3.64 -13.50
CA LEU A 87 -18.69 -4.57 -12.41
C LEU A 87 -18.38 -3.93 -11.05
N LEU A 88 -17.21 -3.32 -10.90
CA LEU A 88 -16.80 -2.61 -9.69
C LEU A 88 -17.71 -1.41 -9.39
N SER A 89 -18.09 -0.64 -10.41
CA SER A 89 -18.99 0.50 -10.25
C SER A 89 -20.36 0.07 -9.72
N ARG A 90 -20.93 -0.99 -10.28
CA ARG A 90 -22.21 -1.56 -9.81
C ARG A 90 -22.07 -2.10 -8.39
N ALA A 91 -21.03 -2.88 -8.11
CA ALA A 91 -20.79 -3.46 -6.79
C ALA A 91 -20.59 -2.39 -5.71
N ARG A 92 -19.85 -1.31 -5.99
CA ARG A 92 -19.65 -0.20 -5.04
C ARG A 92 -20.96 0.53 -4.72
N LYS A 93 -21.81 0.79 -5.73
CA LYS A 93 -23.13 1.38 -5.51
C LYS A 93 -24.00 0.50 -4.61
N GLU A 94 -23.93 -0.82 -4.78
CA GLU A 94 -24.67 -1.77 -3.94
C GLU A 94 -24.09 -1.86 -2.52
N TYR A 95 -22.77 -1.78 -2.38
CA TYR A 95 -22.10 -1.79 -1.08
C TYR A 95 -22.44 -0.56 -0.24
N ILE A 96 -22.55 0.63 -0.85
CA ILE A 96 -22.97 1.85 -0.14
C ILE A 96 -24.39 1.71 0.44
N LYS A 97 -25.27 0.96 -0.23
CA LYS A 97 -26.66 0.75 0.22
C LYS A 97 -26.78 -0.32 1.30
N SER A 98 -26.03 -1.40 1.16
CA SER A 98 -26.19 -2.61 1.99
C SER A 98 -25.17 -2.72 3.11
N GLU A 99 -24.04 -2.01 3.01
CA GLU A 99 -22.84 -2.16 3.85
C GLU A 99 -22.37 -3.62 4.03
N ASN A 100 -22.72 -4.49 3.08
CA ASN A 100 -22.49 -5.92 3.18
C ASN A 100 -20.99 -6.22 3.15
N LYS A 101 -20.43 -6.66 4.28
CA LYS A 101 -19.00 -6.99 4.43
C LYS A 101 -18.51 -8.02 3.40
N THR A 102 -19.35 -8.96 3.00
CA THR A 102 -19.06 -9.97 1.98
C THR A 102 -18.91 -9.32 0.60
N LEU A 103 -19.72 -8.31 0.30
CA LEU A 103 -19.61 -7.51 -0.93
C LEU A 103 -18.35 -6.65 -0.91
N GLY A 104 -18.00 -6.07 0.23
CA GLY A 104 -16.72 -5.40 0.42
C GLY A 104 -15.52 -6.31 0.10
N LYS A 105 -15.55 -7.57 0.55
CA LYS A 105 -14.51 -8.57 0.21
C LYS A 105 -14.47 -8.88 -1.28
N PHE A 106 -15.63 -9.03 -1.94
CA PHE A 106 -15.72 -9.21 -3.39
C PHE A 106 -15.11 -8.02 -4.15
N ILE A 107 -15.53 -6.79 -3.82
CA ILE A 107 -15.01 -5.55 -4.42
C ILE A 107 -13.49 -5.49 -4.30
N ASN A 108 -12.95 -5.79 -3.12
CA ASN A 108 -11.51 -5.77 -2.90
C ASN A 108 -10.75 -6.77 -3.78
N ARG A 109 -11.31 -7.97 -4.03
CA ARG A 109 -10.69 -8.98 -4.90
C ARG A 109 -10.74 -8.57 -6.37
N VAL A 110 -11.89 -8.09 -6.85
CA VAL A 110 -12.03 -7.61 -8.24
C VAL A 110 -11.17 -6.37 -8.47
N LYS A 111 -11.06 -5.47 -7.48
CA LYS A 111 -10.19 -4.30 -7.57
C LYS A 111 -8.73 -4.70 -7.74
N ARG A 112 -8.23 -5.66 -6.95
CA ARG A 112 -6.86 -6.18 -7.10
C ARG A 112 -6.61 -6.77 -8.50
N LEU A 113 -7.57 -7.52 -9.04
CA LEU A 113 -7.48 -8.03 -10.41
C LEU A 113 -7.40 -6.87 -11.42
N GLN A 114 -8.25 -5.85 -11.30
CA GLN A 114 -8.21 -4.68 -12.16
C GLN A 114 -6.89 -3.91 -12.06
N ASP A 115 -6.38 -3.69 -10.86
CA ASP A 115 -5.12 -2.97 -10.65
C ASP A 115 -3.95 -3.74 -11.29
N LYS A 116 -3.97 -5.09 -11.21
CA LYS A 116 -3.03 -5.98 -11.90
C LYS A 116 -3.12 -5.87 -13.42
N GLU A 117 -4.33 -5.88 -13.99
CA GLU A 117 -4.54 -5.70 -15.43
C GLU A 117 -4.03 -4.35 -15.93
N LYS A 118 -4.30 -3.27 -15.18
CA LYS A 118 -3.83 -1.92 -15.51
C LYS A 118 -2.31 -1.83 -15.49
N GLU A 119 -1.67 -2.42 -14.48
CA GLU A 119 -0.21 -2.41 -14.36
C GLU A 119 0.45 -3.22 -15.48
N PHE A 120 -0.11 -4.39 -15.81
CA PHE A 120 0.36 -5.19 -16.92
C PHE A 120 0.20 -4.46 -18.26
N TYR A 121 -0.95 -3.86 -18.51
CA TYR A 121 -1.19 -3.05 -19.70
C TYR A 121 -0.18 -1.90 -19.81
N ARG A 122 0.12 -1.22 -18.70
CA ARG A 122 1.12 -0.13 -18.65
C ARG A 122 2.51 -0.64 -19.01
N ARG A 123 3.02 -1.66 -18.30
CA ARG A 123 4.36 -2.23 -18.54
C ARG A 123 4.50 -2.81 -19.94
N ALA A 124 3.49 -3.53 -20.43
CA ALA A 124 3.52 -4.09 -21.78
C ALA A 124 3.48 -3.00 -22.87
N THR A 125 2.75 -1.91 -22.65
CA THR A 125 2.75 -0.75 -23.56
C THR A 125 4.11 -0.04 -23.57
N GLU A 126 4.79 0.07 -22.42
CA GLU A 126 6.15 0.62 -22.36
C GLU A 126 7.15 -0.27 -23.10
N MET A 127 7.02 -1.59 -22.99
CA MET A 127 7.84 -2.54 -23.75
C MET A 127 7.60 -2.41 -25.26
N LEU A 128 6.34 -2.27 -25.68
CA LEU A 128 5.93 -1.98 -27.08
C LEU A 128 6.62 -0.72 -27.61
N LEU A 129 6.53 0.39 -26.87
CA LEU A 129 7.12 1.67 -27.25
C LEU A 129 8.64 1.62 -27.31
N ALA A 130 9.27 0.83 -26.43
CA ALA A 130 10.72 0.63 -26.40
C ALA A 130 11.24 -0.34 -27.48
N GLY A 131 10.38 -0.86 -28.37
CA GLY A 131 10.77 -1.80 -29.42
C GLY A 131 11.26 -3.15 -28.90
N LYS A 132 10.96 -3.51 -27.64
CA LYS A 132 11.38 -4.77 -27.04
C LYS A 132 10.58 -5.94 -27.64
N ASN A 133 11.22 -7.11 -27.72
CA ASN A 133 10.61 -8.32 -28.29
C ASN A 133 9.37 -8.79 -27.49
N PHE A 134 8.28 -9.08 -28.21
CA PHE A 134 6.97 -9.49 -27.70
C PHE A 134 6.90 -10.90 -27.10
N VAL A 135 7.88 -11.77 -27.36
CA VAL A 135 8.01 -13.07 -26.66
C VAL A 135 8.09 -12.88 -25.14
N LYS A 136 8.62 -11.73 -24.69
CA LYS A 136 8.80 -11.38 -23.28
C LYS A 136 7.52 -10.99 -22.54
N VAL A 137 6.35 -10.99 -23.16
CA VAL A 137 5.11 -10.61 -22.45
C VAL A 137 4.60 -11.74 -21.56
N LEU A 138 4.83 -13.00 -21.93
CA LEU A 138 4.63 -14.13 -21.01
C LEU A 138 5.60 -14.05 -19.83
N ASP A 139 6.87 -13.69 -20.10
CA ASP A 139 7.88 -13.46 -19.07
C ASP A 139 7.46 -12.31 -18.13
N LEU A 140 6.99 -11.18 -18.68
CA LEU A 140 6.47 -10.06 -17.90
C LEU A 140 5.30 -10.50 -16.99
N ALA A 141 4.36 -11.28 -17.53
CA ALA A 141 3.25 -11.80 -16.73
C ALA A 141 3.74 -12.74 -15.62
N ALA A 142 4.72 -13.59 -15.90
CA ALA A 142 5.34 -14.47 -14.91
C ALA A 142 6.11 -13.70 -13.83
N GLU A 143 6.90 -12.70 -14.22
CA GLU A 143 7.61 -11.78 -13.31
C GLU A 143 6.63 -11.09 -12.37
N MET A 144 5.54 -10.52 -12.90
CA MET A 144 4.50 -9.90 -12.08
C MET A 144 3.81 -10.88 -11.12
N GLU A 145 3.63 -12.15 -11.52
CA GLU A 145 3.10 -13.17 -10.62
C GLU A 145 4.08 -13.50 -9.50
N THR A 146 5.35 -13.71 -9.83
CA THR A 146 6.40 -13.99 -8.83
C THR A 146 6.57 -12.82 -7.86
N GLU A 147 6.58 -11.57 -8.34
CA GLU A 147 6.61 -10.37 -7.49
C GLU A 147 5.43 -10.34 -6.50
N ASN A 148 4.23 -10.64 -6.99
CA ASN A 148 3.01 -10.64 -6.18
C ASN A 148 2.97 -11.82 -5.18
N GLU A 149 3.39 -13.02 -5.58
CA GLU A 149 3.49 -14.19 -4.70
C GLU A 149 4.48 -13.94 -3.56
N LEU A 150 5.67 -13.42 -3.87
CA LEU A 150 6.66 -13.04 -2.87
C LEU A 150 6.14 -11.96 -1.92
N PHE A 151 5.42 -10.96 -2.44
CA PHE A 151 4.81 -9.94 -1.60
C PHE A 151 3.76 -10.53 -0.64
N LEU A 152 2.87 -11.40 -1.15
CA LEU A 152 1.84 -12.06 -0.34
C LEU A 152 2.42 -12.99 0.72
N GLU A 153 3.47 -13.76 0.38
CA GLU A 153 4.18 -14.61 1.31
C GLU A 153 4.83 -13.79 2.43
N ARG A 154 5.50 -12.70 2.08
CA ARG A 154 6.09 -11.78 3.07
C ARG A 154 5.04 -11.09 3.93
N GLU A 155 3.88 -10.71 3.36
CA GLU A 155 2.76 -10.14 4.11
C GLU A 155 2.17 -11.17 5.11
N LEU A 156 2.07 -12.45 4.70
CA LEU A 156 1.62 -13.54 5.58
C LEU A 156 2.62 -13.80 6.70
N TYR A 157 3.91 -13.88 6.37
CA TYR A 157 4.99 -14.03 7.34
C TYR A 157 4.94 -12.90 8.37
N LEU A 158 4.85 -11.64 7.92
CA LEU A 158 4.70 -10.48 8.79
C LEU A 158 3.50 -10.60 9.72
N LYS A 159 2.32 -10.99 9.21
CA LYS A 159 1.11 -11.18 10.04
C LYS A 159 1.32 -12.24 11.11
N GLN A 160 2.06 -13.31 10.81
CA GLN A 160 2.39 -14.35 11.78
C GLN A 160 3.37 -13.82 12.83
N THR A 161 4.41 -13.08 12.43
CA THR A 161 5.35 -12.41 13.35
C THR A 161 4.62 -11.47 14.30
N ILE A 162 3.76 -10.59 13.78
CA ILE A 162 2.95 -9.67 14.59
C ILE A 162 2.11 -10.45 15.63
N LYS A 163 1.42 -11.51 15.22
CA LYS A 163 0.63 -12.34 16.14
C LYS A 163 1.49 -13.02 17.21
N HIS A 164 2.69 -13.45 16.84
CA HIS A 164 3.64 -14.05 17.77
C HIS A 164 4.07 -13.04 18.84
N ILE A 165 4.44 -11.83 18.42
CA ILE A 165 4.81 -10.72 19.30
C ILE A 165 3.66 -10.35 20.24
N GLU A 166 2.44 -10.19 19.71
CA GLU A 166 1.25 -9.92 20.51
C GLU A 166 1.03 -10.99 21.58
N ARG A 167 1.32 -12.26 21.28
CA ARG A 167 1.19 -13.37 22.23
C ARG A 167 2.30 -13.34 23.28
N LEU A 168 3.55 -13.11 22.92
CA LEU A 168 4.66 -13.01 23.86
C LEU A 168 4.49 -11.82 24.82
N ASN A 169 4.10 -10.66 24.28
CA ASN A 169 3.82 -9.47 25.10
C ASN A 169 2.73 -9.74 26.15
N LYS A 170 1.67 -10.47 25.80
CA LYS A 170 0.62 -10.88 26.76
C LYS A 170 1.13 -11.80 27.87
N LEU A 171 2.20 -12.55 27.61
CA LEU A 171 2.84 -13.44 28.56
C LEU A 171 3.94 -12.72 29.36
N GLY A 172 4.17 -11.42 29.14
CA GLY A 172 5.26 -10.68 29.77
C GLY A 172 6.65 -11.06 29.25
N VAL A 173 6.73 -11.75 28.11
CA VAL A 173 7.99 -12.18 27.50
C VAL A 173 8.39 -11.17 26.43
N ARG A 174 9.62 -10.68 26.51
CA ARG A 174 10.18 -9.78 25.50
C ARG A 174 10.56 -10.56 24.24
N GLU A 175 10.14 -10.02 23.10
CA GLU A 175 10.51 -10.56 21.79
C GLU A 175 11.97 -10.24 21.41
N SER A 176 12.57 -11.12 20.61
CA SER A 176 13.86 -10.89 19.95
C SER A 176 13.86 -9.65 19.03
N TYR A 177 15.00 -8.95 18.99
CA TYR A 177 15.20 -7.80 18.10
C TYR A 177 14.86 -8.12 16.64
N ASN A 178 15.27 -9.29 16.14
CA ASN A 178 15.02 -9.69 14.75
C ASN A 178 13.53 -9.73 14.42
N ASN A 179 12.70 -10.31 15.29
CA ASN A 179 11.25 -10.37 15.08
C ASN A 179 10.60 -8.99 15.15
N ILE A 180 11.08 -8.10 16.02
CA ILE A 180 10.64 -6.69 16.06
C ILE A 180 10.98 -5.98 14.74
N VAL A 181 12.21 -6.15 14.22
CA VAL A 181 12.60 -5.57 12.93
C VAL A 181 11.74 -6.10 11.79
N GLN A 182 11.43 -7.41 11.78
CA GLN A 182 10.52 -7.97 10.79
C GLN A 182 9.11 -7.37 10.91
N ALA A 183 8.60 -7.23 12.13
CA ALA A 183 7.27 -6.67 12.40
C ALA A 183 7.14 -5.18 12.02
N LEU A 184 8.23 -4.42 12.10
CA LEU A 184 8.25 -2.98 11.84
C LEU A 184 8.76 -2.62 10.43
N LYS A 185 8.45 -3.45 9.45
CA LYS A 185 8.70 -3.16 8.03
C LYS A 185 7.72 -2.09 7.51
N PRO A 186 8.19 -0.89 7.11
CA PRO A 186 7.32 0.24 6.78
C PRO A 186 6.54 0.04 5.48
N GLU A 187 7.01 -0.80 4.56
CA GLU A 187 6.34 -1.05 3.28
C GLU A 187 4.93 -1.66 3.42
N TYR A 188 4.61 -2.23 4.58
CA TYR A 188 3.28 -2.78 4.88
C TYR A 188 2.32 -1.79 5.55
N ALA A 189 2.79 -0.58 5.88
CA ALA A 189 1.97 0.46 6.51
C ALA A 189 0.85 0.97 5.58
N GLY A 190 0.94 0.71 4.27
CA GLY A 190 -0.16 0.97 3.33
C GLY A 190 -1.42 0.12 3.56
N ASN A 191 -1.34 -0.94 4.37
CA ASN A 191 -2.51 -1.73 4.79
C ASN A 191 -2.92 -1.32 6.22
N PRO A 192 -4.05 -0.60 6.41
CA PRO A 192 -4.44 -0.07 7.73
C PRO A 192 -4.54 -1.14 8.82
N ALA A 193 -5.07 -2.32 8.49
CA ALA A 193 -5.23 -3.41 9.46
C ALA A 193 -3.89 -4.03 9.92
N ILE A 194 -2.83 -3.90 9.10
CA ILE A 194 -1.47 -4.26 9.50
C ILE A 194 -0.84 -3.11 10.25
N PHE A 195 -0.96 -1.90 9.71
CA PHE A 195 -0.32 -0.71 10.25
C PHE A 195 -0.72 -0.45 11.70
N ASP A 196 -2.01 -0.56 12.04
CA ASP A 196 -2.51 -0.40 13.41
C ASP A 196 -1.80 -1.35 14.38
N LYS A 197 -1.51 -2.58 13.96
CA LYS A 197 -0.79 -3.56 14.78
C LYS A 197 0.69 -3.27 14.88
N GLN A 198 1.32 -2.82 13.78
CA GLN A 198 2.71 -2.38 13.79
C GLN A 198 2.90 -1.19 14.74
N VAL A 199 1.94 -0.25 14.76
CA VAL A 199 1.92 0.88 15.70
C VAL A 199 1.84 0.39 17.14
N VAL A 200 0.96 -0.56 17.44
CA VAL A 200 0.87 -1.17 18.78
C VAL A 200 2.20 -1.82 19.19
N ILE A 201 2.86 -2.52 18.28
CA ILE A 201 4.18 -3.12 18.55
C ILE A 201 5.23 -2.03 18.79
N ALA A 202 5.34 -1.04 17.91
CA ALA A 202 6.28 0.07 18.03
C ALA A 202 6.13 0.80 19.38
N CYS A 203 4.88 1.05 19.80
CA CYS A 203 4.59 1.67 21.08
C CYS A 203 4.96 0.76 22.27
N HIS A 204 4.64 -0.53 22.21
CA HIS A 204 4.93 -1.48 23.31
C HIS A 204 6.41 -1.81 23.45
N THR A 205 7.15 -1.92 22.34
CA THR A 205 8.58 -2.23 22.35
C THR A 205 9.35 -1.31 23.30
N TYR A 206 8.86 -0.10 23.55
CA TYR A 206 9.54 0.95 24.30
C TYR A 206 8.94 1.39 25.62
N ILE A 207 7.73 0.96 25.97
CA ILE A 207 7.09 1.42 27.22
C ILE A 207 7.88 0.98 28.46
N ASP A 208 8.72 -0.05 28.33
CA ASP A 208 9.44 -0.70 29.43
C ASP A 208 10.85 -0.17 29.72
N GLY A 209 11.32 0.87 29.01
CA GLY A 209 12.58 1.57 29.34
C GLY A 209 13.87 0.74 29.26
N THR A 210 13.79 -0.53 28.88
CA THR A 210 14.91 -1.48 28.75
C THR A 210 15.33 -1.70 27.31
N VAL A 211 14.88 -0.84 26.39
CA VAL A 211 15.13 -0.99 24.95
C VAL A 211 16.58 -0.67 24.66
N ASP A 212 17.26 -1.60 23.98
CA ASP A 212 18.61 -1.35 23.53
C ASP A 212 18.60 -0.22 22.47
N PRO A 213 19.65 0.60 22.38
CA PRO A 213 19.73 1.71 21.42
C PRO A 213 19.49 1.30 19.95
N THR A 214 19.79 0.05 19.57
CA THR A 214 19.61 -0.44 18.20
C THR A 214 18.13 -0.59 17.86
N THR A 215 17.35 -1.20 18.76
CA THR A 215 15.89 -1.25 18.67
C THR A 215 15.29 0.17 18.66
N LYS A 216 15.92 1.12 19.37
CA LYS A 216 15.46 2.51 19.36
C LYS A 216 15.46 3.09 17.95
N VAL A 217 16.63 3.06 17.30
CA VAL A 217 16.82 3.56 15.92
C VAL A 217 15.83 2.93 14.93
N LYS A 218 15.51 1.64 15.09
CA LYS A 218 14.58 0.95 14.18
C LYS A 218 13.14 1.45 14.28
N VAL A 219 12.65 1.74 15.49
CA VAL A 219 11.29 2.30 15.63
C VAL A 219 11.21 3.72 15.07
N TYR A 220 12.23 4.56 15.29
CA TYR A 220 12.25 5.92 14.73
C TYR A 220 12.23 5.88 13.20
N ARG A 221 13.06 5.03 12.61
CA ARG A 221 13.07 4.78 11.17
C ARG A 221 11.72 4.28 10.67
N PHE A 222 11.09 3.34 11.38
CA PHE A 222 9.75 2.86 11.03
C PHE A 222 8.71 3.99 11.05
N ILE A 223 8.69 4.82 12.10
CA ILE A 223 7.76 5.96 12.21
C ILE A 223 7.95 6.87 11.00
N GLU A 224 9.18 7.27 10.70
CA GLU A 224 9.51 8.14 9.58
C GLU A 224 9.10 7.55 8.22
N GLU A 225 9.49 6.30 7.94
CA GLU A 225 9.29 5.69 6.63
C GLU A 225 7.83 5.25 6.40
N SER A 226 7.12 4.86 7.46
CA SER A 226 5.71 4.43 7.38
C SER A 226 4.80 5.49 6.76
N VAL A 227 5.11 6.77 6.96
CA VAL A 227 4.32 7.89 6.43
C VAL A 227 4.36 7.95 4.90
N LYS A 228 5.45 7.48 4.29
CA LYS A 228 5.55 7.37 2.82
C LYS A 228 4.55 6.37 2.26
N TYR A 229 4.28 5.29 3.00
CA TYR A 229 3.42 4.19 2.56
C TYR A 229 1.96 4.36 3.01
N ALA A 230 1.73 4.78 4.25
CA ALA A 230 0.40 5.02 4.80
C ALA A 230 -0.20 6.35 4.31
N GLY A 231 0.66 7.32 3.96
CA GLY A 231 0.27 8.68 3.59
C GLY A 231 0.04 9.62 4.78
N TYR A 232 -0.20 9.08 5.99
CA TYR A 232 -0.48 9.81 7.22
C TYR A 232 0.41 9.38 8.38
N VAL A 233 0.40 10.17 9.46
CA VAL A 233 1.06 9.82 10.73
C VAL A 233 0.02 9.23 11.69
N HIS A 234 0.26 8.06 12.27
CA HIS A 234 -0.68 7.49 13.22
C HIS A 234 -0.63 8.24 14.56
N ALA A 235 -1.78 8.69 15.08
CA ALA A 235 -1.87 9.49 16.31
C ALA A 235 -1.17 8.84 17.52
N SER A 236 -1.32 7.53 17.70
CA SER A 236 -0.64 6.79 18.77
C SER A 236 0.89 6.85 18.71
N LEU A 237 1.50 6.94 17.52
CA LEU A 237 2.96 7.11 17.39
C LEU A 237 3.40 8.49 17.90
N ILE A 238 2.62 9.54 17.60
CA ILE A 238 2.86 10.90 18.11
C ILE A 238 2.73 10.91 19.63
N GLN A 239 1.65 10.36 20.17
CA GLN A 239 1.44 10.28 21.62
C GLN A 239 2.55 9.48 22.31
N TYR A 240 3.04 8.44 21.66
CA TYR A 240 4.13 7.61 22.13
C TYR A 240 5.46 8.38 22.18
N LEU A 241 5.85 9.09 21.11
CA LEU A 241 7.06 9.94 21.09
C LEU A 241 7.03 10.94 22.26
N MET A 242 5.89 11.59 22.46
CA MET A 242 5.71 12.56 23.55
C MET A 242 5.66 11.94 24.96
N LYS A 243 5.33 10.64 25.09
CA LYS A 243 5.24 9.94 26.38
C LYS A 243 6.60 9.43 26.85
N GLN A 244 7.46 9.00 25.93
CA GLN A 244 8.83 8.55 26.24
C GLN A 244 9.61 9.65 26.97
N ASP A 245 9.58 10.85 26.40
CA ASP A 245 10.29 12.03 26.90
C ASP A 245 9.74 12.56 28.24
N ARG A 246 8.53 12.13 28.66
CA ARG A 246 7.92 12.50 29.95
C ARG A 246 8.36 11.63 31.13
N LYS A 247 8.83 10.39 30.90
CA LYS A 247 9.34 9.54 32.00
C LYS A 247 10.76 9.92 32.44
N MET A 248 11.48 10.72 31.66
CA MET A 248 12.86 11.17 31.93
C MET A 248 12.96 12.68 32.22
N GLU A 249 12.15 13.21 33.16
CA GLU A 249 12.32 14.61 33.64
C GLU A 249 12.03 15.72 32.60
N GLN A 250 10.91 15.63 31.88
CA GLN A 250 10.39 16.73 31.03
C GLN A 250 11.31 17.17 29.86
N ARG A 251 12.07 16.26 29.26
CA ARG A 251 13.03 16.62 28.20
C ARG A 251 12.74 15.91 26.89
N ILE A 252 12.50 16.69 25.83
CA ILE A 252 12.42 16.19 24.45
C ILE A 252 13.82 15.83 23.96
N SER A 253 14.01 14.60 23.50
CA SER A 253 15.29 14.17 22.92
C SER A 253 15.53 14.84 21.55
N HIS A 254 16.79 14.97 21.15
CA HIS A 254 17.14 15.51 19.83
C HIS A 254 16.48 14.69 18.71
N GLU A 255 16.46 13.36 18.83
CA GLU A 255 15.85 12.49 17.82
C GLU A 255 14.32 12.65 17.76
N THR A 256 13.66 12.84 18.92
CA THR A 256 12.22 13.15 18.94
C THR A 256 11.95 14.50 18.26
N PHE A 257 12.79 15.48 18.55
CA PHE A 257 12.70 16.82 17.96
C PHE A 257 12.81 16.77 16.43
N GLU A 258 13.88 16.18 15.90
CA GLU A 258 14.11 16.05 14.46
C GLU A 258 12.96 15.30 13.76
N LEU A 259 12.50 14.21 14.37
CA LEU A 259 11.41 13.42 13.81
C LEU A 259 10.10 14.22 13.77
N LEU A 260 9.75 14.93 14.84
CA LEU A 260 8.55 15.77 14.88
C LEU A 260 8.66 16.98 13.95
N GLU A 261 9.83 17.59 13.81
CA GLU A 261 10.07 18.66 12.82
C GLU A 261 9.83 18.14 11.40
N LYS A 262 10.41 16.98 11.06
CA LYS A 262 10.25 16.35 9.75
C LYS A 262 8.81 15.94 9.44
N LEU A 263 8.06 15.49 10.44
CA LEU A 263 6.67 15.07 10.29
C LEU A 263 5.66 16.24 10.33
N CYS A 264 6.10 17.44 10.72
CA CYS A 264 5.23 18.61 10.90
C CYS A 264 4.31 18.91 9.70
N PRO A 265 4.79 18.96 8.44
CA PRO A 265 3.92 19.23 7.29
C PRO A 265 2.76 18.23 7.18
N LYS A 266 3.03 16.96 7.47
CA LYS A 266 2.02 15.90 7.43
C LYS A 266 1.08 16.00 8.62
N ILE A 267 1.59 16.19 9.83
CA ILE A 267 0.76 16.33 11.04
C ILE A 267 -0.22 17.51 10.91
N LYS A 268 0.24 18.64 10.36
CA LYS A 268 -0.62 19.81 10.07
C LYS A 268 -1.65 19.49 8.99
N ALA A 269 -1.26 18.88 7.87
CA ALA A 269 -2.17 18.54 6.78
C ALA A 269 -3.32 17.61 7.21
N TYR A 270 -3.10 16.75 8.20
CA TYR A 270 -4.11 15.84 8.75
C TYR A 270 -4.85 16.40 9.99
N GLY A 271 -4.66 17.68 10.33
CA GLY A 271 -5.37 18.31 11.45
C GLY A 271 -4.99 17.76 12.84
N MET A 272 -3.82 17.11 12.96
CA MET A 272 -3.37 16.48 14.20
C MET A 272 -2.51 17.42 15.09
N THR A 273 -2.36 18.69 14.70
CA THR A 273 -1.60 19.71 15.45
C THR A 273 -1.98 19.77 16.92
N ALA A 274 -3.27 19.68 17.25
CA ALA A 274 -3.77 19.73 18.62
C ALA A 274 -3.21 18.60 19.52
N ILE A 275 -2.91 17.43 18.95
CA ILE A 275 -2.34 16.29 19.69
C ILE A 275 -0.94 16.64 20.18
N VAL A 276 -0.13 17.29 19.34
CA VAL A 276 1.22 17.72 19.67
C VAL A 276 1.18 18.95 20.58
N ALA A 277 0.42 19.98 20.19
CA ALA A 277 0.31 21.25 20.89
C ALA A 277 -0.20 21.09 22.33
N SER A 278 -1.21 20.25 22.57
CA SER A 278 -1.74 20.01 23.93
C SER A 278 -0.71 19.39 24.89
N LYS A 279 0.29 18.68 24.35
CA LYS A 279 1.38 18.09 25.16
C LYS A 279 2.53 19.07 25.40
N LEU A 280 2.80 19.94 24.43
CA LEU A 280 3.87 20.95 24.48
C LEU A 280 3.47 22.22 25.24
N LYS A 281 2.23 22.68 25.11
CA LYS A 281 1.74 23.94 25.70
C LYS A 281 2.11 24.11 27.18
N PRO A 282 1.77 23.19 28.10
CA PRO A 282 2.11 23.37 29.51
C PRO A 282 3.62 23.38 29.78
N LEU A 283 4.41 22.67 28.95
CA LEU A 283 5.87 22.66 29.08
C LEU A 283 6.48 23.98 28.58
N ALA A 284 6.00 24.47 27.43
CA ALA A 284 6.47 25.74 26.86
C ALA A 284 6.06 26.94 27.73
N GLU A 285 4.90 26.91 28.36
CA GLU A 285 4.47 27.94 29.33
C GLU A 285 5.42 27.98 30.53
N ALA A 286 5.73 26.83 31.14
CA ALA A 286 6.67 26.75 32.26
C ALA A 286 8.12 27.16 31.88
N LEU A 287 8.54 26.90 30.64
CA LEU A 287 9.88 27.27 30.17
C LEU A 287 10.01 28.74 29.81
N ARG A 288 8.94 29.41 29.37
CA ARG A 288 8.98 30.85 29.05
C ARG A 288 9.21 31.74 30.27
N GLU A 289 8.99 31.21 31.47
CA GLU A 289 9.26 31.90 32.74
C GLU A 289 10.72 31.75 33.20
N LYS A 290 11.53 30.88 32.56
CA LYS A 290 12.95 30.72 32.86
C LYS A 290 13.81 31.70 32.07
N GLU A 291 14.92 32.14 32.67
CA GLU A 291 15.95 32.87 31.94
C GLU A 291 16.61 31.98 30.88
N VAL A 292 16.85 32.54 29.69
CA VAL A 292 17.44 31.81 28.54
C VAL A 292 18.82 31.22 28.88
N SER A 293 19.59 31.88 29.73
CA SER A 293 20.91 31.42 30.22
C SER A 293 20.85 30.12 31.04
N GLN A 294 19.68 29.76 31.56
CA GLN A 294 19.44 28.57 32.38
C GLN A 294 18.77 27.43 31.58
N MET A 295 18.49 27.65 30.29
CA MET A 295 17.83 26.68 29.43
C MET A 295 18.83 25.63 28.90
N THR A 296 18.42 24.37 28.95
CA THR A 296 19.10 23.27 28.29
C THR A 296 18.71 23.21 26.81
N GLU A 297 19.49 22.47 26.02
CA GLU A 297 19.17 22.22 24.60
C GLU A 297 17.79 21.58 24.42
N SER A 298 17.39 20.70 25.34
CA SER A 298 16.08 20.08 25.35
C SER A 298 14.94 21.07 25.59
N ASP A 299 15.17 22.08 26.43
CA ASP A 299 14.21 23.16 26.66
C ASP A 299 13.98 23.97 25.38
N LEU A 300 15.04 24.21 24.62
CA LEU A 300 14.96 24.87 23.31
C LEU A 300 14.17 24.03 22.29
N TYR A 301 14.30 22.70 22.30
CA TYR A 301 13.48 21.82 21.45
C TYR A 301 11.99 21.94 21.76
N VAL A 302 11.62 21.97 23.04
CA VAL A 302 10.23 22.15 23.47
C VAL A 302 9.66 23.46 22.96
N LEU A 303 10.39 24.58 23.12
CA LEU A 303 9.94 25.90 22.67
C LEU A 303 9.80 25.96 21.15
N LYS A 304 10.79 25.46 20.40
CA LYS A 304 10.75 25.42 18.93
C LYS A 304 9.58 24.59 18.41
N LEU A 305 9.36 23.39 18.95
CA LEU A 305 8.21 22.57 18.57
C LEU A 305 6.90 23.25 18.96
N ALA A 306 6.82 23.88 20.14
CA ALA A 306 5.60 24.57 20.56
C ALA A 306 5.24 25.68 19.58
N ASP A 307 6.22 26.46 19.11
CA ASP A 307 6.00 27.50 18.11
C ASP A 307 5.66 26.94 16.73
N MET A 308 6.29 25.84 16.34
CA MET A 308 6.02 25.15 15.08
C MET A 308 4.60 24.58 15.00
N TYR A 309 4.05 24.12 16.13
CA TYR A 309 2.72 23.51 16.23
C TYR A 309 1.64 24.45 16.83
N LYS A 310 1.89 25.77 16.88
CA LYS A 310 0.83 26.77 17.01
C LYS A 310 -0.05 26.80 15.76
#